data_AF-A0A7S4IRI9-F1
#
_entry.id   AF-A0A7S4IRI9-F1
#
_cell.length_a   1.000
_cell.length_b   1.000
_cell.length_c   1.000
_cell.angle_alpha   90.00
_cell.angle_beta   90.00
_cell.angle_gamma   90.00
#
_symmetry.space_group_name_H-M   'P 1'
#
loop_
_entity.id
_entity.type
_entity.pdbx_description
1 polymer ?
#
loop_
_entity_poly.entity_id
_entity_poly.type
_entity_poly.pdbx_seq_one_letter_code
_entity_poly.pdbx_strand_id
1 'polypeptide(L)'
;VHAGLDPNKDLDAQLEALRARALHDRILYDDPHRERLSFATGRDELFPIHPQLQDGVLVSGHHGVSFQEGDRIVLDRSGGQPDELEVHPLEAIILPDRRVVQHDGGERTLTSEAERKGVKRDEADKKKEQKEAERMRAIS
;
A
#
# COMPACT_ATOMS: atom_id res chain seq x y z
N VAL A 1 -10.73 -3.91 -1.68
CA VAL A 1 -10.44 -3.63 -3.11
C VAL A 1 -8.93 -3.65 -3.32
N HIS A 2 -8.41 -4.09 -4.48
CA HIS A 2 -6.98 -4.41 -4.60
C HIS A 2 -6.06 -3.21 -4.32
N ALA A 3 -6.25 -2.08 -5.00
CA ALA A 3 -5.48 -0.85 -4.79
C ALA A 3 -6.22 0.16 -3.87
N GLY A 4 -7.49 0.44 -4.13
CA GLY A 4 -8.27 1.40 -3.34
C GLY A 4 -9.53 1.88 -4.06
N LEU A 5 -10.08 2.99 -3.58
CA LEU A 5 -11.22 3.71 -4.16
C LEU A 5 -10.77 5.15 -4.42
N ASP A 6 -11.16 5.72 -5.56
CA ASP A 6 -10.75 7.07 -5.93
C ASP A 6 -11.54 8.09 -5.09
N PRO A 7 -10.88 8.91 -4.25
CA PRO A 7 -11.54 9.84 -3.35
C PRO A 7 -12.24 11.01 -4.07
N ASN A 8 -11.98 11.20 -5.37
CA ASN A 8 -12.56 12.28 -6.17
C ASN A 8 -13.76 11.85 -7.00
N LYS A 9 -14.12 10.56 -6.95
CA LYS A 9 -15.25 9.98 -7.67
C LYS A 9 -16.37 9.64 -6.70
N ASP A 10 -17.58 9.51 -7.21
CA ASP A 10 -18.72 9.12 -6.39
C ASP A 10 -18.50 7.72 -5.78
N LEU A 11 -18.65 7.60 -4.46
CA LEU A 11 -18.40 6.35 -3.75
C LEU A 11 -19.38 5.25 -4.18
N ASP A 12 -20.67 5.57 -4.21
CA ASP A 12 -21.72 4.58 -4.44
C ASP A 12 -21.67 4.05 -5.87
N ALA A 13 -21.44 4.92 -6.85
CA ALA A 13 -21.24 4.54 -8.25
C ALA A 13 -20.03 3.62 -8.42
N GLN A 14 -18.90 3.91 -7.76
CA GLN A 14 -17.72 3.02 -7.77
C GLN A 14 -18.07 1.65 -7.18
N LEU A 15 -18.72 1.61 -6.02
CA LEU A 15 -19.09 0.36 -5.35
C LEU A 15 -20.11 -0.45 -6.15
N GLU A 16 -21.10 0.19 -6.75
CA GLU A 16 -22.08 -0.44 -7.63
C GLU A 16 -21.41 -1.08 -8.85
N ALA A 17 -20.57 -0.33 -9.57
CA ALA A 17 -19.85 -0.82 -10.73
C ALA A 17 -18.91 -1.99 -10.38
N LEU A 18 -18.22 -1.92 -9.23
CA LEU A 18 -17.37 -3.01 -8.73
C LEU A 18 -18.17 -4.28 -8.39
N ARG A 19 -19.30 -4.15 -7.68
CA ARG A 19 -20.19 -5.27 -7.33
C ARG A 19 -20.76 -5.94 -8.58
N ALA A 20 -21.19 -5.14 -9.55
CA ALA A 20 -21.72 -5.60 -10.84
C ALA A 20 -20.64 -6.13 -11.80
N ARG A 21 -19.34 -5.95 -11.47
CA ARG A 21 -18.21 -6.19 -12.38
C ARG A 21 -18.39 -5.48 -13.73
N ALA A 22 -18.97 -4.28 -13.69
CA ALA A 22 -19.20 -3.44 -14.86
C ALA A 22 -17.89 -2.79 -15.33
N LEU A 23 -16.94 -3.60 -15.79
CA LEU A 23 -15.59 -3.14 -16.17
C LEU A 23 -15.57 -2.17 -17.36
N HIS A 24 -16.69 -1.96 -18.03
CA HIS A 24 -16.85 -0.95 -19.08
C HIS A 24 -17.21 0.44 -18.52
N ASP A 25 -17.65 0.52 -17.27
CA ASP A 25 -18.07 1.76 -16.62
C ASP A 25 -16.86 2.67 -16.35
N ARG A 26 -16.98 3.93 -16.80
CA ARG A 26 -15.91 4.92 -16.74
C ARG A 26 -15.58 5.36 -15.32
N ILE A 27 -16.49 5.14 -14.37
CA ILE A 27 -16.22 5.41 -12.95
C ILE A 27 -15.03 4.60 -12.41
N LEU A 28 -14.72 3.43 -13.01
CA LEU A 28 -13.63 2.56 -12.57
C LEU A 28 -12.27 2.91 -13.17
N TYR A 29 -12.18 3.85 -14.10
CA TYR A 29 -10.95 4.16 -14.83
C TYR A 29 -10.22 5.38 -14.31
N ASP A 30 -8.89 5.40 -14.43
CA ASP A 30 -8.07 6.59 -14.20
C ASP A 30 -8.32 7.60 -15.32
N ASP A 31 -8.59 8.87 -14.98
CA ASP A 31 -8.50 9.98 -15.94
C ASP A 31 -7.13 10.65 -15.73
N PRO A 32 -6.31 10.91 -16.78
CA PRO A 32 -6.59 10.85 -18.21
C PRO A 32 -6.36 9.49 -18.88
N HIS A 33 -5.84 8.50 -18.14
CA HIS A 33 -5.35 7.23 -18.68
C HIS A 33 -6.46 6.19 -18.87
N ARG A 34 -7.57 6.54 -19.56
CA ARG A 34 -8.88 5.85 -19.74
C ARG A 34 -8.88 4.36 -20.15
N GLU A 35 -7.73 3.72 -20.09
CA GLU A 35 -7.45 2.31 -20.32
C GLU A 35 -7.09 1.56 -19.03
N ARG A 36 -6.81 2.27 -17.92
CA ARG A 36 -6.40 1.69 -16.65
C ARG A 36 -7.53 1.67 -15.63
N LEU A 37 -7.75 0.50 -15.01
CA LEU A 37 -8.68 0.35 -13.89
C LEU A 37 -8.02 0.87 -12.61
N SER A 38 -8.54 1.98 -12.11
CA SER A 38 -8.05 2.69 -10.91
C SER A 38 -7.96 1.75 -9.70
N PHE A 39 -9.07 1.08 -9.36
CA PHE A 39 -9.19 0.19 -8.20
C PHE A 39 -8.20 -0.98 -8.16
N ALA A 40 -7.53 -1.29 -9.28
CA ALA A 40 -6.58 -2.39 -9.42
C ALA A 40 -5.15 -1.95 -9.75
N THR A 41 -4.96 -0.75 -10.31
CA THR A 41 -3.64 -0.29 -10.78
C THR A 41 -3.21 1.06 -10.26
N GLY A 42 -4.10 1.79 -9.58
CA GLY A 42 -3.80 3.09 -8.99
C GLY A 42 -2.79 2.97 -7.84
N ARG A 43 -2.07 4.06 -7.59
CA ARG A 43 -0.95 4.12 -6.64
C ARG A 43 -1.27 5.07 -5.49
N ASP A 44 -0.43 6.08 -5.29
CA ASP A 44 -0.46 7.00 -4.16
C ASP A 44 -1.79 7.77 -4.07
N GLU A 45 -2.45 8.02 -5.20
CA GLU A 45 -3.76 8.68 -5.27
C GLU A 45 -4.88 7.88 -4.59
N LEU A 46 -4.69 6.57 -4.39
CA LEU A 46 -5.64 5.67 -3.74
C LEU A 46 -5.23 5.29 -2.31
N PHE A 47 -4.18 5.92 -1.76
CA PHE A 47 -3.79 5.70 -0.37
C PHE A 47 -4.84 6.21 0.63
N PRO A 48 -5.41 7.42 0.47
CA PRO A 48 -6.40 7.92 1.41
C PRO A 48 -7.66 7.04 1.47
N ILE A 49 -8.32 7.04 2.63
CA ILE A 49 -9.69 6.51 2.71
C ILE A 49 -10.63 7.43 1.93
N HIS A 50 -11.63 6.85 1.26
CA HIS A 50 -12.64 7.64 0.56
C HIS A 50 -13.42 8.51 1.57
N PRO A 51 -13.59 9.83 1.35
CA PRO A 51 -14.18 10.74 2.35
C PRO A 51 -15.63 10.43 2.70
N GLN A 52 -16.37 9.82 1.77
CA GLN A 52 -17.76 9.39 1.99
C GLN A 52 -17.89 8.01 2.67
N LEU A 53 -16.78 7.29 2.91
CA LEU A 53 -16.81 5.98 3.57
C LEU A 53 -16.79 6.16 5.10
N GLN A 54 -17.96 6.23 5.72
CA GLN A 54 -18.09 6.50 7.16
C GLN A 54 -18.17 5.24 8.03
N ASP A 55 -18.83 4.19 7.54
CA ASP A 55 -19.11 2.96 8.30
C ASP A 55 -18.40 1.75 7.69
N GLY A 56 -17.08 1.81 7.52
CA GLY A 56 -16.35 0.71 6.93
C GLY A 56 -14.84 0.81 7.01
N VAL A 57 -14.20 -0.36 6.98
CA VAL A 57 -12.73 -0.49 6.88
C VAL A 57 -12.34 -0.70 5.42
N LEU A 58 -11.47 0.15 4.90
CA LEU A 58 -10.95 0.04 3.54
C LEU A 58 -9.62 -0.71 3.53
N VAL A 59 -9.68 -2.01 3.22
CA VAL A 59 -8.51 -2.89 3.12
C VAL A 59 -8.06 -3.05 1.65
N SER A 60 -6.75 -2.87 1.42
CA SER A 60 -6.08 -3.04 0.13
C SER A 60 -4.73 -3.75 0.25
N GLY A 61 -4.29 -4.32 -0.87
CA GLY A 61 -2.91 -4.77 -1.07
C GLY A 61 -2.23 -3.85 -2.10
N HIS A 62 -1.60 -4.45 -3.13
CA HIS A 62 -1.11 -3.81 -4.38
C HIS A 62 0.11 -2.88 -4.27
N HIS A 63 0.24 -2.17 -3.16
CA HIS A 63 1.13 -1.01 -3.06
C HIS A 63 2.57 -1.37 -2.70
N GLY A 64 2.91 -2.64 -2.48
CA GLY A 64 4.26 -3.04 -2.08
C GLY A 64 4.67 -2.51 -0.69
N VAL A 65 3.69 -2.13 0.14
CA VAL A 65 3.88 -1.55 1.47
C VAL A 65 2.78 -2.05 2.40
N SER A 66 3.01 -1.93 3.71
CA SER A 66 1.96 -2.15 4.71
C SER A 66 1.91 -0.97 5.69
N PHE A 67 0.73 -0.39 5.90
CA PHE A 67 0.47 0.70 6.85
C PHE A 67 -1.00 0.75 7.27
N GLN A 68 -1.28 1.50 8.33
CA GLN A 68 -2.64 1.77 8.80
C GLN A 68 -2.84 3.25 9.12
N GLU A 69 -3.95 3.82 8.65
CA GLU A 69 -4.40 5.18 9.00
C GLU A 69 -5.90 5.16 9.32
N GLY A 70 -6.27 5.21 10.61
CA GLY A 70 -7.66 5.03 11.02
C GLY A 70 -8.22 3.70 10.48
N ASP A 71 -9.28 3.77 9.67
CA ASP A 71 -9.91 2.62 9.02
C ASP A 71 -9.39 2.33 7.60
N ARG A 72 -8.31 3.00 7.18
CA ARG A 72 -7.53 2.63 6.00
C ARG A 72 -6.45 1.63 6.38
N ILE A 73 -6.46 0.48 5.69
CA ILE A 73 -5.46 -0.57 5.87
C ILE A 73 -4.88 -0.92 4.51
N VAL A 74 -3.55 -0.83 4.38
CA VAL A 74 -2.81 -1.35 3.24
C VAL A 74 -1.90 -2.46 3.75
N LEU A 75 -1.96 -3.63 3.12
CA LEU A 75 -1.23 -4.83 3.53
C LEU A 75 -0.65 -5.54 2.30
N ASP A 76 0.57 -5.16 1.92
CA ASP A 76 1.27 -5.73 0.76
C ASP A 76 2.79 -5.58 0.87
N ARG A 77 3.35 -5.69 2.08
CA ARG A 77 4.79 -5.52 2.29
C ARG A 77 5.66 -6.45 1.45
N SER A 78 5.21 -7.69 1.20
CA SER A 78 5.93 -8.63 0.35
C SER A 78 6.16 -8.08 -1.06
N GLY A 79 5.17 -7.39 -1.64
CA GLY A 79 5.25 -6.82 -2.98
C GLY A 79 5.56 -7.86 -4.08
N GLY A 80 5.41 -9.15 -3.80
CA GLY A 80 5.78 -10.24 -4.69
C GLY A 80 7.29 -10.44 -4.87
N GLN A 81 8.12 -9.90 -3.97
CA GLN A 81 9.56 -10.10 -4.03
C GLN A 81 9.94 -11.50 -3.53
N PRO A 82 10.87 -12.19 -4.22
CA PRO A 82 11.39 -13.47 -3.76
C PRO A 82 12.30 -13.29 -2.54
N ASP A 83 12.31 -14.31 -1.68
CA ASP A 83 12.99 -14.30 -0.37
C ASP A 83 14.51 -14.04 -0.44
N GLU A 84 15.13 -14.17 -1.61
CA GLU A 84 16.58 -14.07 -1.80
C GLU A 84 17.12 -12.62 -1.80
N LEU A 85 16.26 -11.62 -2.01
CA LEU A 85 16.68 -10.21 -2.17
C LEU A 85 16.40 -9.36 -0.93
N GLU A 86 15.18 -9.43 -0.41
CA GLU A 86 14.75 -8.85 0.86
C GLU A 86 13.63 -9.72 1.42
N VAL A 87 13.79 -10.29 2.62
CA VAL A 87 12.78 -11.16 3.24
C VAL A 87 11.62 -10.30 3.74
N HIS A 88 10.65 -10.04 2.86
CA HIS A 88 9.36 -9.45 3.21
C HIS A 88 8.29 -10.54 3.13
N PRO A 89 7.91 -11.15 4.27
CA PRO A 89 6.98 -12.27 4.25
C PRO A 89 5.60 -11.84 3.75
N LEU A 90 4.85 -12.79 3.19
CA LEU A 90 3.42 -12.63 3.01
C LEU A 90 2.76 -12.39 4.37
N GLU A 91 1.90 -11.36 4.44
CA GLU A 91 1.24 -10.88 5.65
C GLU A 91 -0.28 -11.08 5.53
N ALA A 92 -0.94 -11.33 6.66
CA ALA A 92 -2.38 -11.24 6.82
C ALA A 92 -2.72 -10.41 8.07
N ILE A 93 -3.87 -9.76 8.08
CA ILE A 93 -4.36 -9.01 9.24
C ILE A 93 -5.59 -9.68 9.85
N ILE A 94 -5.61 -9.77 11.18
CA ILE A 94 -6.70 -10.33 11.97
C ILE A 94 -7.48 -9.17 12.62
N LEU A 95 -8.77 -9.09 12.35
CA LEU A 95 -9.70 -8.12 12.96
C LEU A 95 -10.53 -8.80 14.08
N PRO A 96 -10.95 -8.07 15.13
CA PRO A 96 -10.81 -6.62 15.31
C PRO A 96 -9.46 -6.17 15.89
N ASP A 97 -8.60 -7.11 16.32
CA ASP A 97 -7.36 -6.82 17.05
C ASP A 97 -6.29 -6.09 16.23
N ARG A 98 -6.46 -6.04 14.90
CA ARG A 98 -5.52 -5.44 13.92
C ARG A 98 -4.11 -6.03 14.03
N ARG A 99 -4.03 -7.29 14.43
CA ARG A 99 -2.77 -8.05 14.53
C ARG A 99 -2.34 -8.52 13.15
N VAL A 100 -1.08 -8.27 12.78
CA VAL A 100 -0.49 -8.78 11.54
C VAL A 100 0.25 -10.08 11.83
N VAL A 101 -0.08 -11.12 11.09
CA VAL A 101 0.58 -12.43 11.12
C VAL A 101 1.32 -12.65 9.80
N GLN A 102 2.46 -13.30 9.87
CA GLN A 102 3.34 -13.56 8.73
C GLN A 102 3.37 -15.06 8.42
N HIS A 103 3.54 -15.42 7.14
CA HIS A 103 3.53 -16.84 6.72
C HIS A 103 4.69 -17.67 7.29
N ASP A 104 5.77 -17.02 7.72
CA ASP A 104 6.93 -17.60 8.39
C ASP A 104 6.76 -17.73 9.92
N GLY A 105 5.58 -17.39 10.44
CA GLY A 105 5.24 -17.46 11.86
C GLY A 105 5.55 -16.17 12.65
N GLY A 106 6.05 -15.12 12.00
CA GLY A 106 6.24 -13.82 12.64
C GLY A 106 4.92 -13.10 12.93
N GLU A 107 4.96 -12.15 13.87
CA GLU A 107 3.84 -11.26 14.19
C GLU A 107 4.33 -9.82 14.31
N ARG A 108 3.49 -8.85 13.91
CA ARG A 108 3.78 -7.42 14.11
C ARG A 108 2.51 -6.57 14.18
N THR A 109 2.70 -5.29 14.48
CA THR A 109 1.68 -4.24 14.34
C THR A 109 1.97 -3.36 13.14
N LEU A 110 0.93 -2.77 12.55
CA LEU A 110 1.08 -1.77 11.50
C LEU A 110 1.51 -0.42 12.08
N THR A 111 2.31 0.30 11.31
CA THR A 111 2.67 1.71 11.56
C THR A 111 1.82 2.62 10.66
N SER A 112 1.76 3.90 10.98
CA SER A 112 1.20 4.92 10.08
C SER A 112 2.03 5.09 8.81
N GLU A 113 1.45 5.74 7.80
CA GLU A 113 2.18 6.00 6.55
C GLU A 113 3.33 7.00 6.76
N ALA A 114 3.13 7.98 7.63
CA ALA A 114 4.14 8.97 8.00
C ALA A 114 5.34 8.32 8.69
N GLU A 115 5.11 7.42 9.66
CA GLU A 115 6.18 6.67 10.33
C GLU A 115 6.96 5.82 9.32
N ARG A 116 6.26 5.13 8.41
CA ARG A 116 6.89 4.34 7.33
C ARG A 116 7.79 5.21 6.44
N LYS A 117 7.30 6.39 6.02
CA LYS A 117 8.07 7.34 5.20
C LYS A 117 9.30 7.87 5.94
N GLY A 118 9.19 8.11 7.25
CA GLY A 118 10.31 8.51 8.12
C GLY A 118 11.41 7.45 8.17
N VAL A 119 11.05 6.19 8.46
CA VAL A 119 12.02 5.08 8.53
C VAL A 119 12.77 4.88 7.21
N LYS A 120 12.07 4.92 6.06
CA LYS A 120 12.71 4.79 4.74
C LYS A 120 13.73 5.90 4.47
N ARG A 121 13.48 7.12 4.97
CA ARG A 121 14.39 8.25 4.79
C ARG A 121 15.67 8.04 5.61
N ASP A 122 15.54 7.67 6.88
CA ASP A 122 16.68 7.43 7.76
C ASP A 122 17.58 6.29 7.26
N GLU A 123 17.00 5.23 6.69
CA GLU A 123 17.76 4.12 6.08
C GLU A 123 18.50 4.54 4.81
N ALA A 124 17.88 5.38 3.97
CA ALA A 124 18.50 5.89 2.76
C ALA A 124 19.70 6.80 3.07
N ASP A 125 19.57 7.65 4.10
CA ASP A 125 20.64 8.54 4.55
C ASP A 125 21.84 7.73 5.09
N LYS A 126 21.59 6.69 5.91
CA LYS A 126 22.64 5.78 6.40
C LYS A 126 23.35 5.02 5.27
N LYS A 127 22.61 4.49 4.29
CA LYS A 127 23.20 3.80 3.13
C LYS A 127 24.09 4.74 2.30
N LYS A 128 23.70 6.02 2.19
CA LYS A 128 24.49 7.03 1.48
C LYS A 128 25.80 7.33 2.20
N GLU A 129 25.76 7.56 3.52
CA GLU A 129 26.94 7.79 4.36
C GLU A 129 27.93 6.61 4.28
N GLN A 130 27.42 5.37 4.34
CA GLN A 130 28.24 4.17 4.26
C GLN A 130 28.94 4.05 2.90
N LYS A 131 28.22 4.30 1.81
CA LYS A 131 28.78 4.27 0.45
C LYS A 131 29.83 5.36 0.22
N GLU A 132 29.65 6.53 0.82
CA GLU A 132 30.60 7.64 0.75
C GLU A 132 31.87 7.36 1.56
N ALA A 133 31.73 6.75 2.74
CA ALA A 133 32.86 6.27 3.55
C ALA A 133 33.67 5.17 2.85
N GLU A 134 33.01 4.21 2.20
CA GLU A 134 33.68 3.18 1.39
C GLU A 134 34.43 3.78 0.19
N ARG A 135 33.84 4.77 -0.49
CA ARG A 135 34.50 5.47 -1.61
C ARG A 135 35.74 6.24 -1.16
N MET A 136 35.70 6.90 0.00
CA MET A 136 36.85 7.61 0.58
C MET A 136 37.98 6.64 0.96
N ARG A 137 37.66 5.45 1.47
CA ARG A 137 38.65 4.40 1.77
C ARG A 137 39.30 3.81 0.52
N ALA A 138 38.57 3.71 -0.59
CA ALA A 138 39.09 3.14 -1.83
C ALA A 138 40.05 4.07 -2.61
N ILE A 139 40.13 5.36 -2.23
CA ILE A 139 40.99 6.37 -2.86
C ILE A 139 42.26 6.65 -2.03
N SER A 140 42.31 6.16 -0.78
CA SER A 140 43.47 6.23 0.11
C SER A 140 44.37 5.01 -0.01
#